data_AF-A0A943IL79-F1
#
_entry.id   AF-A0A943IL79-F1
#
_cell.length_a   1.000
_cell.length_b   1.000
_cell.length_c   1.000
_cell.angle_alpha   90.00
_cell.angle_beta   90.00
_cell.angle_gamma   90.00
#
_symmetry.space_group_name_H-M   'P 1'
#
loop_
_entity.id
_entity.type
_entity.pdbx_description
1 polymer ?
#
loop_
_entity_poly.entity_id
_entity_poly.type
_entity_poly.pdbx_seq_one_letter_code
_entity_poly.pdbx_strand_id
1 'polypeptide(L)'
;MRQQNLNAFRHCAGAAILIAVLALGNLVGWGLVIKNIDMIQTANVVGTYSTSNSICDATYLAFTSQQEFYCWREWEPLAKGTYRQNGNYITITADANSRDIIVQGRELYAYNEETHHMECYRKIEKTPIFINVDFD
;
A
#
# COMPACT_ATOMS: atom_id res chain seq x y z
N MET A 1 -52.43 -40.94 -0.62
CA MET A 1 -52.30 -39.47 -0.57
C MET A 1 -51.38 -38.96 0.54
N ARG A 2 -51.46 -39.45 1.80
CA ARG A 2 -50.62 -38.93 2.92
C ARG A 2 -49.10 -39.16 2.75
N GLN A 3 -48.67 -40.30 2.21
CA GLN A 3 -47.24 -40.61 1.97
C GLN A 3 -46.60 -39.80 0.83
N GLN A 4 -47.37 -39.44 -0.21
CA GLN A 4 -46.85 -38.62 -1.33
C GLN A 4 -46.55 -37.18 -0.89
N ASN A 5 -47.38 -36.61 0.00
CA ASN A 5 -47.13 -35.28 0.56
C ASN A 5 -45.91 -35.24 1.50
N LEU A 6 -45.62 -36.31 2.24
CA LEU A 6 -44.42 -36.39 3.08
C LEU A 6 -43.12 -36.46 2.25
N ASN A 7 -43.12 -37.18 1.12
CA ASN A 7 -41.95 -37.24 0.24
C ASN A 7 -41.70 -35.92 -0.47
N ALA A 8 -42.75 -35.26 -0.97
CA ALA A 8 -42.64 -33.93 -1.56
C ALA A 8 -42.11 -32.89 -0.56
N PHE A 9 -42.59 -32.91 0.68
CA PHE A 9 -42.12 -31.99 1.74
C PHE A 9 -40.64 -32.22 2.09
N ARG A 10 -40.18 -33.48 2.15
CA ARG A 10 -38.77 -33.83 2.39
C ARG A 10 -37.84 -33.39 1.24
N HIS A 11 -38.31 -33.49 -0.01
CA HIS A 11 -37.55 -33.01 -1.17
C HIS A 11 -37.46 -31.48 -1.21
N CYS A 12 -38.54 -30.76 -0.90
CA CYS A 12 -38.53 -29.30 -0.81
C CYS A 12 -37.64 -28.80 0.35
N ALA A 13 -37.69 -29.47 1.51
CA ALA A 13 -36.83 -29.14 2.63
C ALA A 13 -35.33 -29.39 2.31
N GLY A 14 -35.02 -30.49 1.63
CA GLY A 14 -33.66 -30.77 1.16
C GLY A 14 -33.14 -29.73 0.16
N ALA A 15 -33.99 -29.29 -0.78
CA ALA A 15 -33.63 -28.24 -1.74
C ALA A 15 -33.39 -26.88 -1.06
N ALA A 16 -34.22 -26.51 -0.08
CA ALA A 16 -34.04 -25.25 0.67
C ALA A 16 -32.75 -25.23 1.48
N ILE A 17 -32.38 -26.35 2.12
CA ILE A 17 -31.12 -26.48 2.86
C ILE A 17 -29.92 -26.36 1.91
N LEU A 18 -29.98 -26.99 0.73
CA LEU A 18 -28.91 -26.91 -0.26
C LEU A 18 -28.71 -25.46 -0.75
N ILE A 19 -29.78 -24.74 -1.03
CA ILE A 19 -29.73 -23.33 -1.45
C ILE A 19 -29.12 -22.45 -0.34
N ALA A 20 -29.52 -22.67 0.92
CA ALA A 20 -28.98 -21.93 2.05
C ALA A 20 -27.47 -22.16 2.23
N VAL A 21 -27.00 -23.41 2.08
CA VAL A 21 -25.57 -23.76 2.15
C VAL A 21 -24.79 -23.12 1.00
N LEU A 22 -25.33 -23.12 -0.21
CA LEU A 22 -24.68 -22.47 -1.37
C LEU A 22 -24.64 -20.94 -1.24
N ALA A 23 -25.68 -20.33 -0.67
CA ALA A 23 -25.72 -18.90 -0.40
C ALA A 23 -24.72 -18.49 0.68
N LEU A 24 -24.63 -19.27 1.77
CA LEU A 24 -23.62 -19.08 2.82
C LEU A 24 -22.20 -19.24 2.29
N GLY A 25 -21.94 -20.26 1.47
CA GLY A 25 -20.65 -20.48 0.82
C GLY A 25 -20.24 -19.30 -0.06
N ASN A 26 -21.17 -18.73 -0.83
CA ASN A 26 -20.92 -17.54 -1.64
C ASN A 26 -20.59 -16.32 -0.77
N LEU A 27 -21.37 -16.03 0.27
CA LEU A 27 -21.13 -14.89 1.16
C LEU A 27 -19.77 -14.95 1.85
N VAL A 28 -19.37 -16.13 2.33
CA VAL A 28 -18.05 -16.35 2.95
C VAL A 28 -16.92 -16.19 1.92
N GLY A 29 -17.11 -16.73 0.71
CA GLY A 29 -16.16 -16.58 -0.40
C GLY A 29 -15.91 -15.11 -0.77
N TRP A 30 -16.98 -14.33 -0.96
CA TRP A 30 -16.87 -12.90 -1.25
C TRP A 30 -16.22 -12.11 -0.11
N GLY A 31 -16.52 -12.45 1.15
CA GLY A 31 -15.89 -11.81 2.30
C GLY A 31 -14.37 -12.03 2.39
N LEU A 32 -13.89 -13.22 1.99
CA LEU A 32 -12.46 -13.53 1.91
C LEU A 32 -11.77 -12.81 0.74
N VAL A 33 -12.45 -12.70 -0.41
CA VAL A 33 -11.93 -11.97 -1.58
C VAL A 33 -11.76 -10.48 -1.26
N ILE A 34 -12.75 -9.84 -0.62
CA ILE A 34 -12.69 -8.40 -0.27
C ILE A 34 -11.55 -8.13 0.73
N LYS A 35 -11.42 -8.95 1.78
CA LYS A 35 -10.30 -8.80 2.75
C LYS A 35 -8.93 -8.99 2.10
N ASN A 36 -8.82 -9.90 1.14
CA ASN A 36 -7.58 -10.09 0.40
C ASN A 36 -7.31 -8.91 -0.56
N ILE A 37 -8.32 -8.31 -1.17
CA ILE A 37 -8.13 -7.11 -2.02
C ILE A 37 -7.58 -5.95 -1.21
N ASP A 38 -8.13 -5.69 0.00
CA ASP A 38 -7.60 -4.67 0.91
C ASP A 38 -6.15 -4.96 1.35
N MET A 39 -5.79 -6.24 1.50
CA MET A 39 -4.45 -6.67 1.89
C MET A 39 -3.46 -6.69 0.70
N ILE A 40 -3.94 -6.74 -0.54
CA ILE A 40 -3.12 -6.84 -1.76
C ILE A 40 -2.72 -5.45 -2.32
N GLN A 41 -3.31 -4.35 -1.83
CA GLN A 41 -3.08 -3.01 -2.40
C GLN A 41 -2.35 -1.98 -1.52
N THR A 42 -1.76 -2.34 -0.39
CA THR A 42 -0.74 -1.48 0.23
C THR A 42 0.58 -1.68 -0.51
N ALA A 43 0.84 -0.84 -1.51
CA ALA A 43 2.12 -0.81 -2.21
C ALA A 43 3.26 -0.68 -1.20
N ASN A 44 4.08 -1.71 -1.02
CA ASN A 44 5.14 -1.70 -0.02
C ASN A 44 6.12 -0.54 -0.31
N VAL A 45 6.04 0.53 0.49
CA VAL A 45 6.84 1.73 0.29
C VAL A 45 8.30 1.53 0.71
N VAL A 46 8.59 0.56 1.60
CA VAL A 46 9.95 0.33 2.12
C VAL A 46 10.98 0.18 0.99
N GLY A 47 12.13 0.84 1.15
CA GLY A 47 13.22 0.86 0.17
C GLY A 47 13.74 2.26 -0.11
N THR A 48 14.60 2.38 -1.12
CA THR A 48 15.22 3.64 -1.54
C THR A 48 14.71 4.07 -2.92
N TYR A 49 14.44 5.37 -3.08
CA TYR A 49 13.94 6.00 -4.29
C TYR A 49 14.85 7.17 -4.70
N SER A 50 14.84 7.52 -5.99
CA SER A 50 15.64 8.61 -6.54
C SER A 50 14.90 9.39 -7.63
N THR A 51 15.17 10.70 -7.75
CA THR A 51 14.52 11.62 -8.70
C THR A 51 14.98 11.47 -10.14
N SER A 52 16.17 10.93 -10.42
CA SER A 52 16.67 10.79 -11.79
C SER A 52 17.73 9.69 -11.96
N ASN A 53 18.01 9.32 -13.22
CA ASN A 53 19.04 8.35 -13.61
C ASN A 53 20.49 8.90 -13.54
N SER A 54 20.70 10.17 -13.15
CA SER A 54 22.04 10.76 -13.05
C SER A 54 22.44 10.91 -11.58
N ILE A 55 23.61 10.35 -11.24
CA ILE A 55 24.12 10.24 -9.87
C ILE A 55 24.42 11.63 -9.24
N CYS A 56 24.67 12.64 -10.08
CA CYS A 56 25.25 13.93 -9.68
C CYS A 56 24.26 15.03 -9.26
N ASP A 57 22.94 14.76 -9.27
CA ASP A 57 21.93 15.70 -8.74
C ASP A 57 20.67 14.94 -8.28
N ALA A 58 20.85 13.69 -7.89
CA ALA A 58 19.76 12.84 -7.45
C ALA A 58 19.40 13.19 -5.99
N THR A 59 18.13 13.53 -5.77
CA THR A 59 17.54 13.50 -4.44
C THR A 59 17.12 12.07 -4.14
N TYR A 60 17.50 11.56 -2.98
CA TYR A 60 17.17 10.22 -2.53
C TYR A 60 16.19 10.25 -1.37
N LEU A 61 15.28 9.29 -1.37
CA LEU A 61 14.37 9.04 -0.26
C LEU A 61 14.54 7.60 0.21
N ALA A 62 14.68 7.37 1.52
CA ALA A 62 14.65 6.03 2.11
C ALA A 62 13.49 5.92 3.10
N PHE A 63 12.78 4.79 3.02
CA PHE A 63 11.66 4.45 3.90
C PHE A 63 11.96 3.11 4.58
N THR A 64 12.05 3.08 5.91
CA THR A 64 12.39 1.88 6.68
C THR A 64 11.15 1.10 7.12
N SER A 65 11.32 -0.18 7.43
CA SER A 65 10.24 -1.01 8.01
C SER A 65 9.73 -0.48 9.37
N GLN A 66 10.50 0.38 10.03
CA GLN A 66 10.23 0.99 11.32
C GLN A 66 9.43 2.30 11.19
N GLN A 67 8.90 2.60 9.99
CA GLN A 67 8.15 3.83 9.70
C GLN A 67 9.01 5.10 9.76
N GLU A 68 10.31 4.99 9.51
CA GLU A 68 11.23 6.13 9.43
C GLU A 68 11.48 6.54 7.98
N PHE A 69 11.70 7.83 7.80
CA PHE A 69 11.93 8.46 6.51
C PHE A 69 13.22 9.28 6.54
N TYR A 70 13.95 9.25 5.44
CA TYR A 70 15.18 10.00 5.24
C TYR A 70 15.22 10.61 3.83
N CYS A 71 15.70 11.84 3.73
CA CYS A 71 15.87 12.60 2.50
C CYS A 71 17.28 13.16 2.44
N TRP A 72 17.98 12.96 1.32
CA TRP A 72 19.30 13.54 1.12
C TRP A 72 19.57 13.80 -0.36
N ARG A 73 20.56 14.65 -0.61
CA ARG A 73 21.12 14.88 -1.94
C ARG A 73 22.63 14.80 -1.84
N GLU A 74 23.24 13.94 -2.66
CA GLU A 74 24.67 13.64 -2.58
C GLU A 74 25.13 13.27 -1.15
N TRP A 75 25.83 14.18 -0.47
CA TRP A 75 26.37 14.02 0.90
C TRP A 75 25.59 14.82 1.94
N GLU A 76 24.57 15.57 1.52
CA GLU A 76 23.83 16.51 2.35
C GLU A 76 22.53 15.87 2.86
N PRO A 77 22.40 15.61 4.18
CA PRO A 77 21.13 15.21 4.77
C PRO A 77 20.17 16.40 4.75
N LEU A 78 19.02 16.22 4.10
CA LEU A 78 18.03 17.29 3.93
C LEU A 78 16.89 17.19 4.94
N ALA A 79 16.45 15.98 5.26
CA ALA A 79 15.39 15.76 6.26
C ALA A 79 15.43 14.33 6.81
N LYS A 80 15.04 14.17 8.07
CA LYS A 80 14.71 12.87 8.67
C LYS A 80 13.42 12.96 9.47
N GLY A 81 12.67 11.88 9.54
CA GLY A 81 11.37 11.90 10.20
C GLY A 81 10.67 10.56 10.17
N THR A 82 9.34 10.61 10.25
CA THR A 82 8.49 9.41 10.23
C THR A 82 7.54 9.45 9.03
N TYR A 83 6.97 8.31 8.68
CA TYR A 83 5.94 8.24 7.67
C TYR A 83 4.80 7.31 8.06
N ARG A 84 3.62 7.54 7.50
CA ARG A 84 2.48 6.62 7.58
C ARG A 84 1.94 6.35 6.19
N GLN A 85 1.70 5.08 5.89
CA GLN A 85 1.08 4.68 4.63
C GLN A 85 -0.44 4.49 4.78
N ASN A 86 -1.20 5.10 3.87
CA ASN A 86 -2.65 5.00 3.78
C ASN A 86 -3.03 4.63 2.34
N GLY A 87 -3.06 3.33 2.03
CA GLY A 87 -3.34 2.84 0.67
C GLY A 87 -2.30 3.34 -0.34
N ASN A 88 -2.75 4.20 -1.26
CA ASN A 88 -1.98 4.73 -2.40
C ASN A 88 -1.28 6.07 -2.10
N TYR A 89 -1.22 6.52 -0.85
CA TYR A 89 -0.41 7.67 -0.47
C TYR A 89 0.30 7.41 0.86
N ILE A 90 1.40 8.13 1.08
CA ILE A 90 2.11 8.19 2.35
C ILE A 90 2.13 9.64 2.82
N THR A 91 1.95 9.83 4.12
CA THR A 91 2.20 11.12 4.76
C THR A 91 3.55 11.04 5.44
N ILE A 92 4.48 11.92 5.09
CA ILE A 92 5.75 12.05 5.80
C ILE A 92 5.67 13.23 6.77
N THR A 93 6.36 13.12 7.90
CA THR A 93 6.42 14.15 8.93
C THR A 93 7.88 14.37 9.35
N ALA A 94 8.37 15.59 9.18
CA ALA A 94 9.73 16.02 9.55
C ALA A 94 9.69 17.48 10.03
N ASP A 95 10.42 17.81 11.10
CA ASP A 95 10.58 19.18 11.63
C ASP A 95 9.27 20.00 11.72
N ALA A 96 8.23 19.38 12.32
CA ALA A 96 6.87 19.91 12.47
C ALA A 96 6.06 20.14 11.17
N ASN A 97 6.64 19.84 10.01
CA ASN A 97 5.93 19.85 8.73
C ASN A 97 5.47 18.44 8.35
N SER A 98 4.34 18.37 7.64
CA SER A 98 3.83 17.13 7.09
C SER A 98 3.43 17.32 5.64
N ARG A 99 3.74 16.35 4.78
CA ARG A 99 3.37 16.39 3.37
C ARG A 99 2.98 15.01 2.86
N ASP A 100 2.00 15.00 1.97
CA ASP A 100 1.53 13.78 1.33
C ASP A 100 2.31 13.51 0.04
N ILE A 101 2.60 12.22 -0.19
CA ILE A 101 3.27 11.70 -1.37
C ILE A 101 2.42 10.58 -1.94
N ILE A 102 2.11 10.65 -3.23
CA ILE A 102 1.32 9.64 -3.92
C ILE A 102 2.22 8.45 -4.25
N VAL A 103 1.73 7.23 -4.00
CA VAL A 103 2.40 5.97 -4.29
C VAL A 103 1.73 5.30 -5.48
N GLN A 104 2.50 5.06 -6.54
CA GLN A 104 2.03 4.36 -7.74
C GLN A 104 3.04 3.29 -8.16
N GLY A 105 2.81 2.06 -7.70
CA GLY A 105 3.68 0.92 -8.02
C GLY A 105 5.10 1.09 -7.48
N ARG A 106 6.06 1.40 -8.35
CA ARG A 106 7.47 1.63 -8.00
C ARG A 106 7.85 3.10 -7.94
N GLU A 107 6.88 3.99 -8.08
CA GLU A 107 7.11 5.43 -8.19
C GLU A 107 6.38 6.16 -7.07
N LEU A 108 7.01 7.23 -6.61
CA LEU A 108 6.45 8.18 -5.68
C LEU A 108 6.36 9.53 -6.36
N TYR A 109 5.27 10.25 -6.11
CA TYR A 109 5.04 11.57 -6.68
C TYR A 109 4.82 12.56 -5.53
N ALA A 110 5.76 13.48 -5.36
CA ALA A 110 5.71 14.53 -4.35
C ALA A 110 5.54 15.90 -5.03
N TYR A 111 4.63 16.73 -4.52
CA TYR A 111 4.50 18.10 -5.01
C TYR A 111 5.62 18.97 -4.42
N ASN A 112 6.35 19.66 -5.29
CA ASN A 112 7.38 20.61 -4.89
C ASN A 112 6.77 22.02 -4.90
N GLU A 113 6.68 22.63 -3.72
CA GLU A 113 6.04 23.94 -3.54
C GLU A 113 6.80 25.10 -4.19
N GLU A 114 8.15 25.01 -4.24
CA GLU A 114 9.00 26.06 -4.79
C GLU A 114 8.92 26.13 -6.32
N THR A 115 8.86 24.96 -6.96
CA THR A 115 8.84 24.83 -8.43
C THR A 115 7.43 24.65 -8.99
N HIS A 116 6.42 24.47 -8.13
CA HIS A 116 5.03 24.17 -8.48
C HIS A 116 4.83 22.94 -9.37
N HIS A 117 5.78 21.99 -9.37
CA HIS A 117 5.76 20.79 -10.20
C HIS A 117 5.69 19.51 -9.35
N MET A 118 5.21 18.42 -9.97
CA MET A 118 5.28 17.09 -9.38
C MET A 118 6.67 16.50 -9.64
N GLU A 119 7.37 16.14 -8.57
CA GLU A 119 8.64 15.44 -8.62
C GLU A 119 8.41 13.93 -8.50
N CYS A 120 8.98 13.16 -9.43
CA CYS A 120 8.84 11.71 -9.47
C CYS A 120 10.09 11.05 -8.91
N TYR A 121 9.92 10.16 -7.94
CA TYR A 121 10.98 9.35 -7.36
C TYR A 121 10.75 7.88 -7.72
N ARG A 122 11.72 7.24 -8.37
CA ARG A 122 11.64 5.83 -8.75
C ARG A 122 12.39 4.95 -7.76
N LYS A 123 11.77 3.85 -7.34
CA LYS A 123 12.36 2.85 -6.46
C LYS A 123 13.57 2.19 -7.12
N ILE A 124 14.75 2.46 -6.58
CA ILE A 124 16.01 1.86 -7.00
C ILE A 124 16.33 0.62 -6.19
N GLU A 125 15.95 0.58 -4.91
CA GLU A 125 16.20 -0.56 -4.03
C GLU A 125 15.00 -0.91 -3.15
N LYS A 126 14.87 -2.22 -2.86
CA LYS A 126 13.79 -2.75 -1.99
C LYS A 126 14.12 -2.67 -0.51
N THR A 127 15.41 -2.72 -0.18
CA THR A 127 15.92 -2.50 1.16
C THR A 127 16.40 -1.06 1.27
N PRO A 128 16.14 -0.36 2.39
CA PRO A 128 16.65 0.98 2.60
C PRO A 128 18.19 0.94 2.56
N ILE A 129 18.77 1.71 1.66
CA ILE A 129 20.20 1.96 1.57
C ILE A 129 20.45 3.47 1.64
N PHE A 130 21.55 3.84 2.29
CA PHE A 130 22.02 5.20 2.45
C PHE A 130 23.29 5.34 1.62
N ILE A 131 23.26 6.19 0.60
CA ILE A 131 24.35 6.35 -0.36
C ILE A 131 25.05 7.65 -0.03
N ASN A 132 26.33 7.56 0.35
CA ASN A 132 27.22 8.72 0.59
C ASN A 132 26.69 9.74 1.60
N VAL A 133 25.84 9.33 2.55
CA VAL A 133 25.24 10.23 3.54
C VAL A 133 25.34 9.63 4.94
N ASP A 134 25.48 10.51 5.92
CA ASP A 134 25.38 10.20 7.34
C ASP A 134 24.28 11.07 7.98
N PHE A 135 23.49 10.49 8.87
CA PHE A 135 22.40 11.14 9.61
C PHE A 135 22.64 11.17 11.12
N ASP A 136 23.83 10.74 11.57
CA ASP A 136 24.35 10.81 12.94
C ASP A 136 24.32 12.24 13.52
#